data_AF-S3ZBG8-F1
#
_entry.id   AF-S3ZBG8-F1
#
_cell.length_a   1.000
_cell.length_b   1.000
_cell.length_c   1.000
_cell.angle_alpha   90.00
_cell.angle_beta   90.00
_cell.angle_gamma   90.00
#
_symmetry.space_group_name_H-M   'P 1'
#
loop_
_entity.id
_entity.type
_entity.pdbx_description
1 polymer ?
#
loop_
_entity_poly.entity_id
_entity_poly.type
_entity_poly.pdbx_seq_one_letter_code
_entity_poly.pdbx_strand_id
1 'polypeptide(L)'
;MATDGKPHPLQDTLLGVTLVLGAIAFVTAMFHNLHLLSSWTGLVGIFTGAYGQFISVTTRERFFLILGLGASAVGFFLGMAHGGLFGGLW
;
A
#
# COMPACT_ATOMS: atom_id res chain seq x y z
N MET A 1 -16.90 -13.10 11.66
CA MET A 1 -16.25 -12.35 10.57
C MET A 1 -16.98 -12.72 9.28
N ALA A 2 -17.82 -11.82 8.77
CA ALA A 2 -18.78 -12.14 7.72
C ALA A 2 -18.11 -12.08 6.33
N THR A 3 -17.68 -13.25 5.85
CA THR A 3 -17.59 -13.54 4.41
C THR A 3 -19.02 -13.82 3.95
N ASP A 4 -19.49 -13.12 2.92
CA ASP A 4 -20.84 -13.28 2.36
C ASP A 4 -20.96 -14.51 1.43
N GLY A 5 -19.92 -15.34 1.34
CA GLY A 5 -19.89 -16.59 0.57
C GLY A 5 -19.81 -16.40 -0.94
N LYS A 6 -19.72 -15.16 -1.42
CA LYS A 6 -19.58 -14.85 -2.86
C LYS A 6 -18.10 -14.63 -3.22
N PRO A 7 -17.69 -14.93 -4.45
CA PRO A 7 -16.35 -14.60 -4.92
C PRO A 7 -16.22 -13.08 -5.15
N HIS A 8 -15.14 -12.49 -4.64
CA HIS A 8 -14.80 -11.06 -4.80
C HIS A 8 -13.41 -10.89 -5.45
N PRO A 9 -13.19 -11.39 -6.68
CA PRO A 9 -11.85 -11.52 -7.25
C PRO A 9 -11.12 -10.18 -7.38
N LEU A 10 -11.83 -9.10 -7.69
CA LEU A 10 -11.22 -7.77 -7.81
C LEU A 10 -10.81 -7.21 -6.43
N GLN A 11 -11.69 -7.28 -5.43
CA GLN A 11 -11.43 -6.80 -4.08
C GLN A 11 -10.30 -7.59 -3.41
N ASP A 12 -10.33 -8.92 -3.55
CA ASP A 12 -9.27 -9.80 -3.04
C ASP A 12 -7.93 -9.52 -3.73
N THR A 13 -7.92 -9.25 -5.04
CA THR A 13 -6.72 -8.86 -5.77
C THR A 13 -6.18 -7.52 -5.31
N LEU A 14 -7.04 -6.49 -5.18
CA LEU A 14 -6.63 -5.17 -4.70
C LEU A 14 -6.11 -5.22 -3.27
N LEU A 15 -6.72 -6.04 -2.41
CA LEU A 15 -6.23 -6.31 -1.07
C LEU A 15 -4.81 -6.91 -1.13
N GLY A 16 -4.63 -7.98 -1.91
CA GLY A 16 -3.33 -8.64 -2.05
C GLY A 16 -2.25 -7.69 -2.56
N VAL A 17 -2.54 -6.94 -3.63
CA VAL A 17 -1.65 -5.94 -4.21
C VAL A 17 -1.30 -4.86 -3.19
N THR A 18 -2.28 -4.32 -2.47
CA THR A 18 -2.06 -3.26 -1.48
C THR A 18 -1.21 -3.76 -0.30
N LEU A 19 -1.43 -5.00 0.17
CA LEU A 19 -0.60 -5.58 1.22
C LEU A 19 0.85 -5.78 0.77
N VAL A 20 1.06 -6.30 -0.45
CA VAL A 20 2.40 -6.50 -0.99
C VAL A 20 3.13 -5.17 -1.19
N LEU A 21 2.46 -4.19 -1.80
CA LEU A 21 3.02 -2.85 -1.99
C LEU A 21 3.33 -2.16 -0.67
N GLY A 22 2.42 -2.25 0.30
CA GLY A 22 2.62 -1.70 1.65
C GLY A 22 3.78 -2.36 2.39
N ALA A 23 3.92 -3.68 2.29
CA ALA A 23 5.05 -4.40 2.88
C ALA A 23 6.39 -4.01 2.23
N ILE A 24 6.44 -3.91 0.89
CA ILE A 24 7.64 -3.45 0.17
C ILE A 24 7.98 -2.02 0.58
N ALA A 25 7.02 -1.11 0.58
CA ALA A 25 7.22 0.29 0.95
C ALA A 25 7.74 0.40 2.39
N PHE A 26 7.08 -0.27 3.34
CA PHE A 26 7.46 -0.22 4.74
C PHE A 26 8.87 -0.79 5.00
N VAL A 27 9.20 -1.94 4.43
CA VAL A 27 10.53 -2.57 4.64
C VAL A 27 11.63 -1.75 3.97
N THR A 28 11.41 -1.30 2.73
CA THR A 28 12.43 -0.55 1.97
C THR A 28 12.67 0.84 2.54
N ALA A 29 11.69 1.47 3.18
CA ALA A 29 11.84 2.73 3.89
C ALA A 29 12.91 2.72 5.00
N MET A 30 13.24 1.55 5.54
CA MET A 30 14.26 1.42 6.59
C MET A 30 15.69 1.57 6.03
N PHE A 31 15.84 1.58 4.71
CA PHE A 31 17.12 1.71 4.02
C PHE A 31 17.18 3.02 3.24
N HIS A 32 18.05 3.94 3.67
CA HIS A 32 18.21 5.28 3.09
C HIS A 32 18.41 5.28 1.57
N ASN A 33 19.12 4.28 1.03
CA ASN A 33 19.40 4.13 -0.40
C ASN A 33 18.21 3.58 -1.23
N LEU A 34 17.14 3.10 -0.59
CA LEU A 34 15.96 2.54 -1.26
C LEU A 34 14.75 3.49 -1.24
N HIS A 35 14.96 4.76 -0.93
CA HIS A 35 13.90 5.77 -0.84
C HIS A 35 13.07 5.90 -2.12
N LEU A 36 13.67 5.73 -3.30
CA LEU A 36 12.95 5.77 -4.58
C LEU A 36 11.91 4.63 -4.67
N LEU A 37 12.34 3.40 -4.35
CA LEU A 37 11.48 2.22 -4.34
C LEU A 37 10.38 2.36 -3.28
N SER A 38 10.75 2.79 -2.07
CA SER A 38 9.83 3.03 -0.97
C SER A 38 8.77 4.06 -1.31
N SER A 39 9.17 5.17 -1.94
CA SER A 39 8.26 6.25 -2.33
C SER A 39 7.28 5.80 -3.41
N TRP A 40 7.77 5.15 -4.47
CA TRP A 40 6.89 4.72 -5.56
C TRP A 40 5.94 3.59 -5.15
N THR A 41 6.45 2.58 -4.44
CA THR A 41 5.60 1.47 -3.97
C THR A 41 4.60 1.95 -2.92
N GLY A 42 5.00 2.86 -2.03
CA GLY A 42 4.10 3.50 -1.08
C GLY A 42 3.02 4.34 -1.77
N LEU A 43 3.38 5.14 -2.78
CA LEU A 43 2.41 5.95 -3.53
C LEU A 43 1.38 5.09 -4.27
N VAL A 44 1.83 4.07 -5.01
CA VAL A 44 0.93 3.15 -5.70
C VAL A 44 0.07 2.39 -4.69
N GLY A 45 0.66 1.93 -3.58
CA GLY A 45 -0.05 1.24 -2.51
C GLY A 45 -1.14 2.08 -1.85
N ILE A 46 -0.91 3.40 -1.68
CA ILE A 46 -1.93 4.34 -1.19
C ILE A 46 -3.11 4.39 -2.18
N PHE A 47 -2.85 4.53 -3.49
CA PHE A 47 -3.91 4.59 -4.48
C PHE A 47 -4.69 3.27 -4.60
N THR A 48 -4.01 2.13 -4.67
CA THR A 48 -4.68 0.82 -4.73
C THR A 48 -5.47 0.54 -3.46
N GLY A 49 -4.91 0.90 -2.30
CA GLY A 49 -5.56 0.73 -1.00
C GLY A 49 -6.80 1.59 -0.85
N ALA A 50 -6.71 2.88 -1.23
CA ALA A 50 -7.83 3.80 -1.18
C ALA A 50 -8.96 3.34 -2.11
N TYR A 51 -8.64 2.98 -3.35
CA TYR A 51 -9.63 2.44 -4.29
C TYR A 51 -10.25 1.12 -3.78
N GLY A 52 -9.42 0.22 -3.23
CA GLY A 52 -9.88 -1.01 -2.60
C GLY A 52 -10.88 -0.74 -1.47
N GLN A 53 -10.64 0.26 -0.61
CA GLN A 53 -11.59 0.64 0.44
C GLN A 53 -12.95 1.05 -0.12
N PHE A 54 -12.96 1.86 -1.20
CA PHE A 54 -14.19 2.35 -1.81
C PHE A 54 -15.08 1.23 -2.36
N ILE A 55 -14.49 0.16 -2.89
CA ILE A 55 -15.25 -0.93 -3.54
C ILE A 55 -15.43 -2.18 -2.67
N SER A 56 -14.81 -2.22 -1.49
CA SER A 56 -14.86 -3.37 -0.59
C SER A 56 -16.24 -3.58 -0.02
N VAL A 57 -16.68 -4.84 -0.04
CA VAL A 57 -18.02 -5.24 0.43
C VAL A 57 -17.92 -5.82 1.82
N THR A 58 -16.85 -6.57 2.12
CA THR A 58 -16.70 -7.27 3.39
C THR A 58 -15.83 -6.50 4.38
N THR A 59 -16.08 -6.71 5.68
CA THR A 59 -15.23 -6.14 6.74
C THR A 59 -13.80 -6.68 6.68
N ARG A 60 -13.63 -7.94 6.23
CA ARG A 60 -12.31 -8.58 6.09
C ARG A 60 -11.48 -7.82 5.05
N GLU A 61 -12.04 -7.54 3.88
CA GLU A 61 -11.35 -6.79 2.84
C GLU A 61 -10.89 -5.42 3.36
N ARG A 62 -11.83 -4.66 3.93
CA ARG A 62 -11.57 -3.32 4.45
C ARG A 62 -10.48 -3.33 5.52
N PHE A 63 -10.53 -4.29 6.44
CA PHE A 63 -9.55 -4.38 7.52
C PHE A 63 -8.13 -4.54 6.99
N PHE A 64 -7.89 -5.51 6.12
CA PHE A 64 -6.56 -5.76 5.57
C PHE A 64 -6.10 -4.66 4.61
N LEU A 65 -7.01 -4.06 3.85
CA LEU A 65 -6.70 -2.90 3.02
C LEU A 65 -6.25 -1.70 3.87
N ILE A 66 -6.83 -1.47 5.07
CA ILE A 66 -6.35 -0.40 5.99
C ILE A 66 -4.93 -0.70 6.44
N LEU A 67 -4.61 -1.96 6.77
CA LEU A 67 -3.25 -2.34 7.17
C LEU A 67 -2.23 -2.09 6.04
N GLY A 68 -2.56 -2.52 4.82
CA GLY A 68 -1.71 -2.27 3.66
C GLY A 68 -1.57 -0.78 3.33
N LEU A 69 -2.65 -0.01 3.45
CA LEU A 69 -2.64 1.44 3.26
C LEU A 69 -1.79 2.15 4.32
N GLY A 70 -1.88 1.74 5.59
CA GLY A 70 -1.05 2.25 6.67
C GLY A 70 0.44 1.98 6.42
N ALA A 71 0.79 0.74 6.05
CA ALA A 71 2.16 0.38 5.71
C ALA A 71 2.69 1.17 4.48
N SER A 72 1.85 1.33 3.45
CA SER A 72 2.15 2.13 2.26
C SER A 72 2.38 3.60 2.61
N ALA A 73 1.54 4.18 3.48
CA ALA A 73 1.69 5.56 3.93
C ALA A 73 2.99 5.77 4.70
N VAL A 74 3.32 4.90 5.66
CA VAL A 74 4.58 4.98 6.41
C VAL A 74 5.78 4.88 5.45
N GLY A 75 5.77 3.89 4.55
CA GLY A 75 6.83 3.71 3.58
C GLY A 75 6.99 4.91 2.63
N PHE A 76 5.86 5.46 2.16
CA PHE A 76 5.86 6.66 1.32
C PHE A 76 6.44 7.87 2.05
N PHE A 77 5.96 8.18 3.26
CA PHE A 77 6.43 9.36 4.01
C PHE A 77 7.92 9.27 4.35
N LEU A 78 8.39 8.11 4.77
CA LEU A 78 9.82 7.90 5.03
C LEU A 78 10.63 7.97 3.73
N GLY A 79 10.18 7.35 2.64
CA GLY A 79 10.85 7.47 1.33
C GLY A 79 10.94 8.93 0.87
N MET A 80 9.86 9.69 1.05
CA MET A 80 9.83 11.12 0.74
C MET A 80 10.85 11.91 1.58
N ALA A 81 10.98 11.60 2.86
CA ALA A 81 11.94 12.24 3.76
C ALA A 81 13.42 11.97 3.39
N HIS A 82 13.71 10.84 2.74
CA HIS A 82 15.07 10.43 2.39
C HIS A 82 15.54 10.83 0.98
N GLY A 83 14.72 11.48 0.17
CA GLY A 83 15.11 11.90 -1.19
C GLY A 83 13.97 12.04 -2.19
N GLY A 84 12.74 11.68 -1.81
CA GLY A 84 11.57 11.87 -2.67
C GLY A 84 11.47 10.87 -3.82
N LEU A 85 10.46 11.07 -4.68
CA LEU A 85 10.15 10.21 -5.83
C LEU A 85 11.18 10.26 -6.96
N PHE A 86 12.20 11.13 -6.87
CA PHE A 86 13.16 11.38 -7.94
C PHE A 86 14.62 11.47 -7.45
N GLY A 87 14.89 11.22 -6.16
CA GLY A 87 16.25 11.09 -5.63
C GLY A 87 17.17 12.29 -5.85
N GLY A 88 16.62 13.52 -5.94
CA GLY A 88 17.41 14.73 -6.18
C GLY A 88 17.89 14.92 -7.62
N LEU A 89 17.18 14.38 -8.62
CA LEU A 89 17.38 14.72 -10.04
C LEU A 89 16.93 16.17 -10.35
N TRP A 90 17.59 17.19 -9.76
CA TRP A 90 17.64 18.59 -10.20
C TRP A 90 18.88 19.26 -9.59
#